data_AF-A0A927MKL2-F1
#
_entry.id   AF-A0A927MKL2-F1
#
_cell.length_a   1.000
_cell.length_b   1.000
_cell.length_c   1.000
_cell.angle_alpha   90.00
_cell.angle_beta   90.00
_cell.angle_gamma   90.00
#
_symmetry.space_group_name_H-M   'P 1'
#
loop_
_entity.id
_entity.type
_entity.pdbx_description
1 polymer ?
#
loop_
_entity_poly.entity_id
_entity_poly.type
_entity_poly.pdbx_seq_one_letter_code
_entity_poly.pdbx_strand_id
1 'polypeptide(L)'
;MKENKDLRMHERYLTILMLLRGESYENIAEVLGRRISTLYNYSKAYREKGLDGLHRGHPPGRNPMLTPEQEQKLYQTIVNQTPVDVGFPVEMNWTSPIIRE
;
A
#
# COMPACT_ATOMS: atom_id res chain seq x y z
N MET A 1 12.93 18.55 18.64
CA MET A 1 13.39 17.86 17.41
C MET A 1 13.84 16.42 17.65
N LYS A 2 13.70 15.86 18.86
CA LYS A 2 13.91 14.43 19.14
C LYS A 2 12.60 13.69 18.86
N GLU A 3 12.68 12.61 18.07
CA GLU A 3 11.61 11.65 17.74
C GLU A 3 10.49 12.11 16.79
N ASN A 4 10.82 12.38 15.52
CA ASN A 4 9.85 12.14 14.45
C ASN A 4 10.24 10.84 13.74
N LYS A 5 9.51 9.74 14.02
CA LYS A 5 9.87 8.40 13.53
C LYS A 5 9.69 8.24 12.01
N ASP A 6 9.01 9.17 11.35
CA ASP A 6 8.82 9.16 9.90
C ASP A 6 9.64 10.26 9.20
N LEU A 7 10.90 9.93 8.91
CA LEU A 7 11.82 10.79 8.16
C LEU A 7 11.25 11.20 6.78
N ARG A 8 10.45 10.33 6.15
CA ARG A 8 9.87 10.61 4.82
C ARG A 8 8.75 11.64 4.93
N MET A 9 7.96 11.57 6.00
CA MET A 9 6.92 12.57 6.25
C MET A 9 7.51 13.93 6.59
N HIS A 10 8.57 13.96 7.40
CA HIS A 10 9.32 15.18 7.67
C HIS A 10 9.85 15.84 6.39
N GLU A 11 10.45 15.06 5.48
CA GLU A 11 10.93 15.55 4.19
C GLU A 11 9.80 16.14 3.32
N ARG A 12 8.63 15.50 3.29
CA ARG A 12 7.46 16.00 2.56
C ARG A 12 6.98 17.33 3.09
N TYR A 13 6.86 17.48 4.42
CA TYR A 13 6.49 18.75 5.02
C TYR A 13 7.52 19.84 4.76
N LEU A 14 8.82 19.51 4.86
CA LEU A 14 9.89 20.44 4.57
C LEU A 14 9.86 20.92 3.11
N THR A 15 9.60 20.00 2.17
CA THR A 15 9.41 20.34 0.75
C THR A 15 8.31 21.37 0.57
N ILE A 16 7.12 21.14 1.15
CA ILE A 16 6.00 22.08 1.03
C ILE A 16 6.31 23.41 1.71
N LEU A 17 6.94 23.40 2.88
CA LEU A 17 7.35 24.62 3.57
C LEU A 17 8.32 25.47 2.72
N MET A 18 9.31 24.84 2.08
CA MET A 18 10.25 25.54 1.20
C MET A 18 9.54 26.12 -0.03
N LEU A 19 8.64 25.35 -0.67
CA LEU A 19 7.84 25.84 -1.79
C LEU A 19 6.96 27.04 -1.41
N LEU A 20 6.33 27.01 -0.23
CA LEU A 20 5.51 28.12 0.28
C LEU A 20 6.34 29.37 0.60
N ARG A 21 7.64 29.22 0.86
CA ARG A 21 8.59 30.32 1.04
C ARG A 21 9.14 30.86 -0.29
N GLY A 22 8.72 30.29 -1.43
CA GLY A 22 9.13 30.73 -2.75
C GLY A 22 10.41 30.09 -3.28
N GLU A 23 10.92 29.04 -2.63
CA GLU A 23 12.09 28.29 -3.12
C GLU A 23 11.77 27.56 -4.43
N SER A 24 12.75 27.50 -5.34
CA SER A 24 12.59 26.77 -6.59
C SER A 24 12.69 25.26 -6.38
N TYR A 25 12.10 24.49 -7.30
CA TYR A 25 12.18 23.01 -7.23
C TYR A 25 13.63 22.51 -7.36
N GLU A 26 14.45 23.22 -8.15
CA GLU A 26 15.85 22.91 -8.36
C GLU A 26 16.64 23.04 -7.06
N ASN A 27 16.47 24.14 -6.33
CA ASN A 27 17.14 24.37 -5.05
C ASN A 27 16.71 23.32 -4.01
N ILE A 28 15.41 23.05 -3.92
CA ILE A 28 14.89 22.04 -2.98
C ILE A 28 15.40 20.64 -3.32
N ALA A 29 15.50 20.30 -4.60
CA ALA A 29 16.01 19.01 -5.06
C ALA A 29 17.47 18.79 -4.68
N GLU A 30 18.29 19.84 -4.82
CA GLU A 30 19.69 19.86 -4.40
C GLU A 30 19.83 19.70 -2.88
N VAL A 31 19.10 20.53 -2.11
CA VAL A 31 19.16 20.52 -0.63
C VAL A 31 18.68 19.19 -0.04
N LEU A 32 17.61 18.59 -0.59
CA LEU A 32 17.02 17.36 -0.04
C LEU A 32 17.57 16.08 -0.69
N GLY A 33 18.40 16.18 -1.73
CA GLY A 33 18.89 15.01 -2.48
C GLY A 33 17.75 14.19 -3.08
N ARG A 34 16.77 14.87 -3.69
CA ARG A 34 15.58 14.26 -4.30
C ARG A 34 15.43 14.65 -5.75
N ARG A 35 14.86 13.74 -6.54
CA ARG A 35 14.51 14.06 -7.93
C ARG A 35 13.41 15.12 -7.95
N ILE A 36 13.54 16.10 -8.84
CA ILE A 36 12.54 17.15 -9.05
C ILE A 36 11.13 16.57 -9.28
N SER A 37 10.99 15.46 -10.02
CA SER A 37 9.71 14.78 -10.23
C SER A 37 9.03 14.32 -8.93
N THR A 38 9.80 13.96 -7.91
CA THR A 38 9.27 13.58 -6.59
C THR A 38 8.70 14.80 -5.87
N LEU A 39 9.36 15.95 -5.98
CA LEU A 39 8.89 17.21 -5.40
C LEU A 39 7.60 17.70 -6.09
N TYR A 40 7.51 17.56 -7.41
CA TYR A 40 6.26 17.81 -8.15
C TYR A 40 5.12 16.92 -7.64
N ASN A 41 5.38 15.63 -7.41
CA ASN A 41 4.37 14.73 -6.84
C ASN A 41 3.93 15.16 -5.44
N TYR A 42 4.85 15.61 -4.58
CA TYR A 42 4.52 16.14 -3.26
C TYR A 42 3.66 17.41 -3.36
N SER A 43 4.07 18.36 -4.21
CA SER A 43 3.34 19.61 -4.46
C SER A 43 1.94 19.36 -5.02
N LYS A 44 1.81 18.46 -6.01
CA LYS A 44 0.52 18.06 -6.58
C LYS A 44 -0.39 17.45 -5.52
N ALA A 45 0.11 16.48 -4.74
CA ALA A 45 -0.68 15.84 -3.70
C ALA A 45 -1.14 16.84 -2.62
N TYR A 46 -0.29 17.79 -2.25
CA TYR A 46 -0.64 18.87 -1.32
C TYR A 46 -1.72 19.80 -1.88
N ARG A 47 -1.62 20.19 -3.17
CA ARG A 47 -2.64 21.04 -3.80
C ARG A 47 -4.00 20.36 -3.91
N GLU A 48 -4.01 19.04 -4.14
CA GLU A 48 -5.24 18.27 -4.31
C GLU A 48 -5.94 17.94 -2.98
N LYS A 49 -5.18 17.65 -1.92
CA LYS A 49 -5.71 17.08 -0.66
C LYS A 49 -5.13 17.69 0.61
N GLY A 50 -4.37 18.78 0.52
CA GLY A 50 -3.69 19.40 1.65
C GLY A 50 -2.70 18.45 2.33
N LEU A 51 -2.65 18.50 3.66
CA LEU A 51 -1.74 17.65 4.45
C LEU A 51 -2.09 16.16 4.32
N ASP A 52 -3.35 15.80 4.09
CA ASP A 52 -3.78 14.41 3.90
C ASP A 52 -3.20 13.81 2.63
N GLY A 53 -3.01 14.61 1.58
CA GLY A 53 -2.33 14.19 0.36
C GLY A 53 -0.86 13.81 0.56
N LEU A 54 -0.22 14.35 1.60
CA LEU A 54 1.17 14.06 1.92
C LEU A 54 1.29 12.77 2.75
N HIS A 55 0.24 12.31 3.41
CA HIS A 55 0.30 11.07 4.17
C HIS A 55 0.49 9.89 3.23
N ARG A 56 1.44 9.01 3.57
CA ARG A 56 1.64 7.77 2.84
C ARG A 56 0.87 6.67 3.56
N GLY A 57 -0.16 6.14 2.93
CA GLY A 57 -0.79 4.90 3.40
C GLY A 57 0.17 3.71 3.29
N HIS A 58 -0.21 2.59 3.90
CA HIS A 58 0.47 1.33 3.62
C HIS A 58 0.28 0.99 2.12
N PRO A 59 1.34 0.68 1.37
CA PRO A 59 1.18 0.19 0.01
C PRO A 59 0.24 -1.01 0.02
N PRO A 60 -0.69 -1.13 -0.94
CA PRO A 60 -1.49 -2.33 -1.02
C PRO A 60 -0.57 -3.54 -1.19
N GLY A 61 -0.94 -4.65 -0.53
CA GLY A 61 -0.27 -5.92 -0.73
C GLY A 61 -0.49 -6.45 -2.15
N ARG A 62 -0.01 -7.67 -2.41
CA ARG A 62 -0.33 -8.38 -3.64
C ARG A 62 -1.86 -8.52 -3.76
N ASN A 63 -2.41 -8.26 -4.94
CA ASN A 63 -3.83 -8.49 -5.21
C ASN A 63 -4.19 -9.94 -4.84
N PRO A 64 -5.32 -10.17 -4.16
CA PRO A 64 -5.81 -11.52 -3.84
C PRO A 64 -5.89 -12.38 -5.11
N MET A 65 -5.58 -13.66 -4.97
CA MET A 65 -5.66 -14.59 -6.10
C MET A 65 -7.11 -14.96 -6.44
N LEU A 66 -7.98 -14.96 -5.44
CA LEU A 66 -9.40 -15.28 -5.56
C LEU A 66 -10.23 -14.01 -5.58
N THR A 67 -11.32 -14.00 -6.35
CA THR A 67 -12.36 -12.97 -6.22
C THR A 67 -13.15 -13.18 -4.91
N PRO A 68 -13.86 -12.15 -4.41
CA PRO A 68 -14.70 -12.29 -3.21
C PRO A 68 -15.72 -13.43 -3.33
N GLU A 69 -16.28 -13.66 -4.51
CA GLU A 69 -17.24 -14.74 -4.77
C GLU A 69 -16.58 -16.12 -4.71
N GLN A 70 -15.36 -16.24 -5.24
CA GLN A 70 -14.57 -17.47 -5.17
C GLN A 70 -14.13 -17.78 -3.74
N GLU A 71 -13.73 -16.76 -2.99
CA GLU A 71 -13.38 -16.87 -1.57
C GLU A 71 -14.58 -17.30 -0.74
N GLN A 72 -15.76 -16.72 -0.99
CA GLN A 72 -16.99 -17.12 -0.30
C GLN A 72 -17.39 -18.56 -0.65
N LYS A 73 -17.27 -18.97 -1.92
CA LYS A 73 -17.52 -20.37 -2.32
C LYS A 73 -16.56 -21.32 -1.60
N LEU A 74 -15.27 -20.98 -1.58
CA LEU A 74 -14.25 -21.77 -0.91
C LEU A 74 -14.53 -21.89 0.60
N TYR A 75 -14.94 -20.79 1.25
CA TYR A 75 -15.35 -20.80 2.66
C TYR A 75 -16.50 -21.78 2.90
N GLN A 76 -17.55 -21.73 2.07
CA GLN A 76 -18.69 -22.65 2.21
C GLN A 76 -18.30 -24.10 1.98
N THR A 77 -17.40 -24.39 1.04
CA THR A 77 -16.88 -25.73 0.81
C THR A 77 -16.08 -26.23 2.02
N ILE A 78 -15.13 -25.45 2.53
CA ILE A 78 -14.27 -25.86 3.65
C ILE A 78 -15.08 -26.12 4.93
N VAL A 79 -16.08 -25.29 5.22
CA VAL A 79 -16.88 -25.38 6.45
C VAL A 79 -17.87 -26.55 6.41
N ASN A 80 -18.45 -26.84 5.25
CA ASN A 80 -19.57 -27.79 5.14
C ASN A 80 -19.18 -29.15 4.53
N GLN A 81 -17.98 -29.27 3.98
CA GLN A 81 -17.55 -30.46 3.23
C GLN A 81 -16.14 -30.87 3.64
N THR A 82 -15.86 -32.17 3.51
CA THR A 82 -14.51 -32.72 3.55
C THR A 82 -13.90 -32.74 2.15
N PRO A 83 -12.56 -32.86 2.01
CA PRO A 83 -11.95 -32.92 0.68
C PRO A 83 -12.47 -34.11 -0.15
N VAL A 84 -12.84 -35.22 0.50
CA VAL A 84 -13.44 -36.39 -0.17
C VAL A 84 -14.78 -36.06 -0.82
N ASP A 85 -15.61 -35.25 -0.16
CA ASP A 85 -16.94 -34.88 -0.66
C ASP A 85 -16.88 -34.08 -1.98
N VAL A 86 -15.73 -33.48 -2.28
CA VAL A 86 -15.49 -32.74 -3.53
C VAL A 86 -14.48 -33.43 -4.48
N GLY A 87 -14.10 -34.68 -4.19
CA GLY A 87 -13.31 -35.51 -5.10
C GLY A 87 -11.80 -35.51 -4.86
N PHE A 88 -11.30 -34.96 -3.75
CA PHE A 88 -9.89 -35.09 -3.37
C PHE A 88 -9.62 -36.35 -2.55
N PRO A 89 -8.46 -37.02 -2.74
CA PRO A 89 -8.14 -38.29 -2.07
C PRO A 89 -7.78 -38.17 -0.59
N VAL A 90 -7.71 -36.95 -0.04
CA VAL A 90 -7.29 -36.69 1.35
C VAL A 90 -8.50 -36.75 2.27
N GLU A 91 -8.52 -37.70 3.21
CA GLU A 91 -9.73 -38.02 3.97
C GLU A 91 -10.24 -36.88 4.87
N MET A 92 -9.38 -36.08 5.51
CA MET A 92 -9.84 -35.20 6.60
C MET A 92 -9.23 -33.80 6.67
N ASN A 93 -8.23 -33.45 5.85
CA ASN A 93 -7.50 -32.19 5.99
C ASN A 93 -7.53 -31.34 4.71
N TRP A 94 -8.10 -30.14 4.82
CA TRP A 94 -7.91 -29.08 3.83
C TRP A 94 -6.48 -28.54 3.91
N THR A 95 -5.78 -28.46 2.77
CA THR A 95 -4.42 -27.89 2.71
C THR A 95 -4.34 -26.85 1.59
N SER A 96 -3.41 -25.89 1.72
CA SER A 96 -3.26 -24.84 0.70
C SER A 96 -3.01 -25.38 -0.72
N PRO A 97 -2.25 -26.48 -0.94
CA PRO A 97 -2.14 -27.08 -2.26
C PRO A 97 -3.47 -27.58 -2.84
N ILE A 98 -4.29 -28.27 -2.05
CA ILE A 98 -5.62 -28.79 -2.46
C ILE A 98 -6.54 -27.65 -2.90
N ILE A 99 -6.48 -26.52 -2.20
CA ILE A 99 -7.29 -25.33 -2.47
C ILE A 99 -6.89 -24.62 -3.78
N ARG A 100 -5.68 -24.86 -4.29
CA ARG A 100 -5.14 -24.19 -5.49
C ARG A 100 -5.33 -24.98 -6.79
N GLU A 101 -5.64 -26.28 -6.71
CA GLU A 101 -5.97 -27.12 -7.88
C GLU A 101 -7.38 -26.84 -8.40
#